data_AF-S3D477-F1
#
_entry.id   AF-S3D477-F1
#
_cell.length_a   1.000
_cell.length_b   1.000
_cell.length_c   1.000
_cell.angle_alpha   90.00
_cell.angle_beta   90.00
_cell.angle_gamma   90.00
#
_symmetry.space_group_name_H-M   'P 1'
#
loop_
_entity.id
_entity.type
_entity.pdbx_description
1 polymer ?
#
loop_
_entity_poly.entity_id
_entity_poly.type
_entity_poly.pdbx_seq_one_letter_code
_entity_poly.pdbx_strand_id
1 'polypeptide(L)'
;MVGVAKRMSKLTELMHLKIGDGAIVLPPEVRKIHMDFAVTKDPSHAGPRIFWRNQLRRLKYHNPRLECTIARTTSGDDPATMTLHIASPTSASDPPATPSSDTTDTGMRVEKIDIKSRGPGSILEEILKLAPGGRKIEATEEDLKVIAELRQMQKSQNKSSKQNEVRNTAARIEKEKDLLRRGAAVS
;
A
#
# COMPACT_ATOMS: atom_id res chain seq x y z
N MET A 1 -22.57 13.77 12.10
CA MET A 1 -22.16 12.45 12.62
C MET A 1 -22.13 11.46 11.46
N VAL A 2 -21.09 10.65 11.30
CA VAL A 2 -20.97 9.71 10.16
C VAL A 2 -21.66 8.39 10.52
N GLY A 3 -22.52 7.87 9.63
CA GLY A 3 -23.27 6.63 9.88
C GLY A 3 -22.38 5.39 10.07
N VAL A 4 -22.81 4.46 10.93
CA VAL A 4 -22.08 3.22 11.25
C VAL A 4 -21.80 2.38 10.00
N ALA A 5 -22.79 2.20 9.13
CA ALA A 5 -22.63 1.43 7.89
C ALA A 5 -21.53 2.00 6.98
N LYS A 6 -21.44 3.33 6.85
CA LYS A 6 -20.41 4.00 6.05
C LYS A 6 -19.00 3.79 6.64
N ARG A 7 -18.89 3.77 7.97
CA ARG A 7 -17.63 3.45 8.66
C ARG A 7 -17.25 1.98 8.46
N MET A 8 -18.21 1.06 8.56
CA MET A 8 -17.99 -0.36 8.33
C MET A 8 -17.53 -0.65 6.91
N SER A 9 -18.13 -0.04 5.88
CA SER A 9 -17.67 -0.20 4.49
C SER A 9 -16.24 0.29 4.26
N LYS A 10 -15.80 1.31 5.00
CA LYS A 10 -14.41 1.80 4.93
C LYS A 10 -13.44 0.91 5.69
N LEU A 11 -13.89 0.31 6.80
CA LEU A 11 -13.11 -0.67 7.53
C LEU A 11 -12.93 -1.95 6.72
N THR A 12 -13.99 -2.44 6.08
CA THR A 12 -13.91 -3.63 5.22
C THR A 12 -13.03 -3.39 3.98
N GLU A 13 -12.92 -2.16 3.48
CA GLU A 13 -11.95 -1.80 2.44
C GLU A 13 -10.48 -2.04 2.86
N LEU A 14 -10.18 -2.04 4.17
CA LEU A 14 -8.86 -2.36 4.71
C LEU A 14 -8.55 -3.87 4.71
N MET A 15 -9.50 -4.75 4.36
CA MET A 15 -9.26 -6.19 4.17
C MET A 15 -8.13 -6.48 3.17
N HIS A 16 -7.90 -5.57 2.21
CA HIS A 16 -6.78 -5.66 1.26
C HIS A 16 -5.39 -5.60 1.91
N LEU A 17 -5.29 -5.31 3.22
CA LEU A 17 -4.05 -5.43 3.99
C LEU A 17 -3.77 -6.87 4.46
N LYS A 18 -4.82 -7.64 4.77
CA LYS A 18 -4.67 -9.07 5.09
C LYS A 18 -4.32 -9.86 3.84
N ILE A 19 -4.94 -9.51 2.71
CA ILE A 19 -5.01 -10.37 1.53
C ILE A 19 -4.28 -9.74 0.34
N GLY A 20 -3.60 -10.58 -0.43
CA GLY A 20 -3.06 -10.26 -1.74
C GLY A 20 -1.54 -10.40 -1.82
N ASP A 21 -0.99 -9.97 -2.95
CA ASP A 21 0.43 -10.06 -3.19
C ASP A 21 1.21 -9.18 -2.19
N GLY A 22 2.16 -9.76 -1.44
CA GLY A 22 2.82 -9.13 -0.29
C GLY A 22 2.34 -9.60 1.09
N ALA A 23 1.28 -10.40 1.18
CA ALA A 23 0.89 -11.07 2.41
C ALA A 23 1.84 -12.25 2.67
N ILE A 24 2.95 -11.98 3.36
CA ILE A 24 4.01 -12.95 3.65
C ILE A 24 4.32 -12.91 5.13
N VAL A 25 4.48 -14.06 5.75
CA VAL A 25 5.09 -14.19 7.09
C VAL A 25 6.57 -14.43 6.88
N LEU A 26 7.40 -13.51 7.38
CA LEU A 26 8.85 -13.63 7.34
C LEU A 26 9.35 -14.38 8.57
N PRO A 27 10.50 -15.07 8.47
CA PRO A 27 11.12 -15.68 9.64
C PRO A 27 11.51 -14.60 10.67
N PRO A 28 11.55 -14.94 11.97
CA PRO A 28 11.84 -13.98 13.05
C PRO A 28 13.28 -13.42 13.00
N GLU A 29 14.14 -13.99 12.16
CA GLU A 29 15.49 -13.52 11.90
C GLU A 29 15.49 -12.16 11.20
N VAL A 30 14.49 -11.87 10.35
CA VAL A 30 14.40 -10.57 9.66
C VAL A 30 13.86 -9.53 10.62
N ARG A 31 14.72 -8.63 11.10
CA ARG A 31 14.37 -7.63 12.11
C ARG A 31 14.02 -6.27 11.51
N LYS A 32 14.76 -5.82 10.50
CA LYS A 32 14.59 -4.48 9.92
C LYS A 32 14.67 -4.50 8.40
N ILE A 33 13.77 -3.76 7.76
CA ILE A 33 13.79 -3.46 6.33
C ILE A 33 13.89 -1.94 6.19
N HIS A 34 14.97 -1.48 5.55
CA HIS A 34 15.16 -0.09 5.19
C HIS A 34 15.04 0.06 3.68
N MET A 35 14.23 1.01 3.21
CA MET A 35 14.07 1.27 1.78
C MET A 35 14.35 2.74 1.49
N ASP A 36 15.19 2.98 0.48
CA ASP A 36 15.53 4.32 0.00
C ASP A 36 15.19 4.43 -1.48
N PHE A 37 14.44 5.48 -1.86
CA PHE A 37 14.07 5.77 -3.24
C PHE A 37 13.61 7.22 -3.40
N ALA A 38 13.72 7.75 -4.61
CA ALA A 38 13.34 9.13 -4.91
C ALA A 38 11.80 9.33 -4.92
N VAL A 39 11.36 10.53 -4.52
CA VAL A 39 9.92 10.92 -4.58
C VAL A 39 9.45 11.16 -6.02
N THR A 40 10.38 11.40 -6.95
CA THR A 40 10.10 11.76 -8.34
C THR A 40 9.19 10.75 -9.04
N LYS A 41 8.50 11.20 -10.09
CA LYS A 41 7.56 10.38 -10.86
C LYS A 41 8.26 9.59 -11.97
N ASP A 42 9.58 9.46 -11.90
CA ASP A 42 10.35 8.77 -12.94
C ASP A 42 9.94 7.30 -13.00
N PRO A 43 9.87 6.71 -14.21
CA PRO A 43 9.45 5.33 -14.39
C PRO A 43 10.38 4.34 -13.67
N SER A 44 11.66 4.69 -13.50
CA SER A 44 12.66 3.89 -12.77
C SER A 44 12.31 3.69 -11.29
N HIS A 45 11.63 4.66 -10.66
CA HIS A 45 11.24 4.62 -9.24
C HIS A 45 9.78 4.18 -9.02
N ALA A 46 9.07 3.83 -10.09
CA ALA A 46 7.66 3.44 -10.02
C ALA A 46 7.46 2.14 -9.24
N GLY A 47 8.32 1.15 -9.45
CA GLY A 47 8.28 -0.15 -8.79
C GLY A 47 8.41 -0.07 -7.27
N PRO A 48 9.49 0.52 -6.72
CA PRO A 48 9.66 0.78 -5.30
C PRO A 48 8.45 1.49 -4.67
N ARG A 49 7.91 2.51 -5.34
CA ARG A 49 6.70 3.21 -4.87
C ARG A 49 5.47 2.31 -4.75
N ILE A 50 5.23 1.47 -5.75
CA ILE A 50 4.09 0.54 -5.75
C ILE A 50 4.30 -0.53 -4.68
N PHE A 51 5.52 -1.05 -4.55
CA PHE A 51 5.94 -1.98 -3.50
C PHE A 51 5.64 -1.41 -2.11
N TRP A 52 6.10 -0.18 -1.81
CA TRP A 52 5.83 0.50 -0.54
C TRP A 52 4.34 0.68 -0.27
N ARG A 53 3.58 1.17 -1.26
CA ARG A 53 2.17 1.48 -1.06
C ARG A 53 1.31 0.25 -0.86
N ASN A 54 1.65 -0.87 -1.50
CA ASN A 54 0.80 -2.04 -1.54
C ASN A 54 1.40 -3.21 -0.74
N GLN A 55 2.54 -3.75 -1.17
CA GLN A 55 3.12 -4.98 -0.62
C GLN A 55 3.75 -4.77 0.77
N LEU A 56 4.50 -3.68 0.99
CA LEU A 56 5.17 -3.44 2.28
C LEU A 56 4.17 -3.26 3.43
N ARG A 57 3.00 -2.67 3.15
CA ARG A 57 1.92 -2.52 4.15
C ARG A 57 1.33 -3.88 4.55
N ARG A 58 1.13 -4.77 3.57
CA ARG A 58 0.68 -6.15 3.79
C ARG A 58 1.71 -6.96 4.56
N LEU A 59 2.99 -6.79 4.22
CA LEU A 59 4.10 -7.44 4.92
C LEU A 59 4.14 -7.05 6.40
N LYS A 60 4.00 -5.75 6.71
CA LYS A 60 3.99 -5.25 8.10
C LYS A 60 2.75 -5.70 8.88
N TYR A 61 1.61 -5.89 8.23
CA TYR A 61 0.39 -6.39 8.87
C TYR A 61 0.59 -7.80 9.45
N HIS A 62 1.26 -8.68 8.70
CA HIS A 62 1.55 -10.06 9.14
C HIS A 62 2.78 -10.16 10.03
N ASN A 63 3.71 -9.20 9.93
CA ASN A 63 4.95 -9.17 10.71
C ASN A 63 5.03 -7.88 11.55
N PRO A 64 4.25 -7.76 12.65
CA PRO A 64 4.22 -6.54 13.44
C PRO A 64 5.58 -6.22 14.10
N ARG A 65 6.38 -7.24 14.40
CA ARG A 65 7.72 -7.11 15.00
C ARG A 65 8.77 -6.51 14.05
N LEU A 66 8.55 -6.58 12.75
CA LEU A 66 9.54 -6.16 11.76
C LEU A 66 9.57 -4.64 11.66
N GLU A 67 10.72 -4.02 11.84
CA GLU A 67 10.89 -2.57 11.69
C GLU A 67 11.00 -2.18 10.22
N CYS A 68 10.07 -1.38 9.72
CA CYS A 68 10.12 -0.84 8.36
C CYS A 68 10.49 0.64 8.41
N THR A 69 11.62 1.03 7.82
CA THR A 69 12.03 2.43 7.66
C THR A 69 12.08 2.80 6.19
N ILE A 70 11.66 4.02 5.87
CA ILE A 70 11.63 4.51 4.50
C ILE A 70 12.31 5.87 4.44
N ALA A 71 13.44 5.93 3.75
CA ALA A 71 14.04 7.18 3.32
C ALA A 71 13.49 7.54 1.94
N ARG A 72 13.16 8.83 1.75
CA ARG A 72 12.73 9.32 0.44
C ARG A 72 13.49 10.58 0.12
N THR A 73 14.26 10.54 -0.96
CA THR A 73 15.04 11.68 -1.44
C THR A 73 14.29 12.46 -2.50
N THR A 74 14.69 13.72 -2.73
CA THR A 74 14.05 14.58 -3.74
C THR A 74 14.75 14.48 -5.09
N SER A 75 16.03 14.12 -5.11
CA SER A 75 16.84 13.89 -6.29
C SER A 75 16.42 12.61 -7.02
N GLY A 76 16.02 12.74 -8.29
CA GLY A 76 15.57 11.59 -9.10
C GLY A 76 16.69 10.64 -9.52
N ASP A 77 17.95 11.09 -9.48
CA ASP A 77 19.09 10.29 -9.93
C ASP A 77 19.65 9.35 -8.84
N ASP A 78 19.15 9.49 -7.61
CA ASP A 78 19.60 8.69 -6.48
C ASP A 78 19.34 7.19 -6.70
N PRO A 79 20.22 6.32 -6.16
CA PRO A 79 20.03 4.88 -6.25
C PRO A 79 18.81 4.46 -5.43
N ALA A 80 17.92 3.68 -6.03
CA ALA A 80 16.81 3.07 -5.30
C ALA A 80 17.29 1.75 -4.69
N THR A 81 17.50 1.72 -3.38
CA THR A 81 18.07 0.55 -2.70
C THR A 81 17.22 0.11 -1.53
N MET A 82 17.18 -1.19 -1.31
CA MET A 82 16.53 -1.81 -0.17
C MET A 82 17.56 -2.59 0.62
N THR A 83 17.53 -2.44 1.94
CA THR A 83 18.48 -3.05 2.87
C THR A 83 17.70 -3.89 3.87
N LEU A 84 18.04 -5.17 3.96
CA LEU A 84 17.48 -6.10 4.94
C LEU A 84 18.51 -6.37 6.02
N HIS A 85 18.09 -6.25 7.27
CA HIS A 85 18.87 -6.63 8.43
C HIS A 85 18.34 -7.94 8.98
N ILE A 86 19.16 -8.98 8.87
CA ILE A 86 18.86 -10.35 9.28
C ILE A 86 19.73 -10.67 10.48
N ALA A 87 19.13 -11.02 11.61
CA ALA A 87 19.86 -11.47 12.78
C ALA A 87 20.59 -12.79 12.47
N SER A 88 21.88 -12.86 12.79
CA SER A 88 22.62 -14.12 12.73
C SER A 88 22.04 -15.11 13.76
N PRO A 89 21.97 -16.42 13.46
CA PRO A 89 21.41 -17.44 14.36
C PRO A 89 22.12 -17.56 15.72
N THR A 90 23.25 -16.89 15.93
CA THR A 90 23.98 -16.84 17.21
C THR A 90 23.37 -15.86 18.23
N SER A 91 22.51 -14.92 17.82
CA SER A 91 22.03 -13.81 18.68
C SER A 91 20.53 -13.90 19.03
N ALA A 92 19.97 -15.10 19.10
CA ALA A 92 18.53 -15.32 19.36
C ALA A 92 18.07 -15.06 20.81
N SER A 93 18.85 -14.36 21.64
CA SER A 93 18.46 -13.97 23.00
C SER A 93 18.31 -12.44 23.15
N ASP A 94 17.08 -12.03 23.43
CA ASP A 94 16.61 -10.73 23.93
C ASP A 94 16.34 -9.53 22.97
N PRO A 95 15.33 -8.68 23.30
CA PRO A 95 15.02 -7.46 22.58
C PRO A 95 15.58 -6.20 23.28
N PRO A 96 16.26 -5.28 22.57
CA PRO A 96 16.39 -3.91 23.05
C PRO A 96 15.36 -3.00 22.37
N ALA A 97 14.64 -2.24 23.20
CA ALA A 97 13.73 -1.19 22.79
C ALA A 97 14.46 0.16 22.81
N THR A 98 14.72 0.78 21.66
CA THR A 98 14.80 2.25 21.47
C THR A 98 15.01 2.60 19.99
N PRO A 99 14.36 3.65 19.44
CA PRO A 99 14.55 4.06 18.05
C PRO A 99 15.68 5.09 17.91
N SER A 100 16.40 5.01 16.77
CA SER A 100 17.31 6.00 16.18
C SER A 100 18.79 5.91 16.58
N SER A 101 19.59 5.22 15.75
CA SER A 101 20.67 5.83 14.96
C SER A 101 21.45 4.74 14.22
N ASP A 102 21.95 5.12 13.06
CA ASP A 102 22.63 4.30 12.05
C ASP A 102 23.98 3.75 12.59
N THR A 103 23.90 2.72 13.41
CA THR A 103 25.07 2.01 13.94
C THR A 103 24.93 0.56 13.52
N THR A 104 25.89 0.05 12.75
CA THR A 104 25.93 -1.34 12.31
C THR A 104 25.95 -2.26 13.53
N ASP A 105 24.78 -2.80 13.85
CA ASP A 105 24.54 -3.68 14.97
C ASP A 105 25.39 -4.95 14.81
N THR A 106 26.30 -5.20 15.77
CA THR A 106 27.47 -6.09 15.69
C THR A 106 27.14 -7.60 15.62
N GLY A 107 25.94 -7.97 15.14
CA GLY A 107 25.48 -9.35 14.94
C GLY A 107 24.41 -9.52 13.86
N MET A 108 24.10 -8.45 13.10
CA MET A 108 23.12 -8.51 12.01
C MET A 108 23.82 -8.57 10.64
N ARG A 109 23.42 -9.55 9.82
CA ARG A 109 23.76 -9.63 8.40
C ARG A 109 22.95 -8.59 7.64
N VAL A 110 23.63 -7.73 6.89
CA VAL A 110 23.03 -6.67 6.09
C VAL A 110 23.07 -7.06 4.62
N GLU A 111 21.90 -7.22 4.01
CA GLU A 111 21.76 -7.55 2.58
C GLU A 111 21.19 -6.35 1.83
N LYS A 112 21.91 -5.88 0.81
CA LYS A 112 21.53 -4.73 0.01
C LYS A 112 21.08 -5.16 -1.38
N ILE A 113 19.90 -4.67 -1.78
CA ILE A 113 19.23 -4.98 -3.04
C ILE A 113 19.05 -3.68 -3.82
N ASP A 114 19.44 -3.68 -5.09
CA ASP A 114 19.06 -2.63 -6.03
C ASP A 114 17.63 -2.87 -6.53
N ILE A 115 16.75 -1.91 -6.29
CA ILE A 115 15.33 -1.98 -6.65
C ILE A 115 14.98 -1.00 -7.79
N LYS A 116 15.97 -0.30 -8.36
CA LYS A 116 15.76 0.61 -9.49
C LYS A 116 15.20 -0.15 -10.70
N SER A 117 14.13 0.38 -11.29
CA SER A 117 13.44 -0.19 -12.45
C SER A 117 12.90 -1.63 -12.25
N ARG A 118 12.82 -2.13 -11.02
CA ARG A 118 12.27 -3.46 -10.73
C ARG A 118 10.78 -3.42 -10.48
N GLY A 119 10.07 -4.46 -10.90
CA GLY A 119 8.65 -4.62 -10.60
C GLY A 119 8.40 -4.99 -9.12
N PRO A 120 7.24 -4.62 -8.55
CA PRO A 120 6.90 -4.94 -7.16
C PRO A 120 6.96 -6.44 -6.84
N GLY A 121 6.51 -7.31 -7.75
CA GLY A 121 6.60 -8.76 -7.59
C GLY A 121 8.04 -9.28 -7.54
N SER A 122 8.92 -8.74 -8.39
CA SER A 122 10.34 -9.14 -8.45
C SER A 122 11.09 -8.75 -7.17
N ILE A 123 10.81 -7.56 -6.62
CA ILE A 123 11.38 -7.11 -5.33
C ILE A 123 10.98 -8.09 -4.20
N LEU A 124 9.72 -8.55 -4.21
CA LEU A 124 9.21 -9.49 -3.23
C LEU A 124 9.83 -10.89 -3.35
N GLU A 125 10.03 -11.38 -4.57
CA GLU A 125 10.73 -12.65 -4.81
C GLU A 125 12.17 -12.59 -4.31
N GLU A 126 12.84 -11.47 -4.47
CA GLU A 126 14.21 -11.27 -4.00
C GLU A 126 14.30 -11.24 -2.46
N ILE A 127 13.31 -10.63 -1.79
CA ILE A 127 13.17 -10.73 -0.33
C ILE A 127 13.02 -12.19 0.10
N LEU A 128 12.16 -12.96 -0.57
CA LEU A 128 11.95 -14.38 -0.24
C LEU A 128 13.19 -15.23 -0.47
N LYS A 129 14.01 -14.90 -1.48
CA LYS A 129 15.29 -15.58 -1.73
C LYS A 129 16.31 -15.30 -0.62
N LEU A 130 16.34 -14.06 -0.12
CA LEU A 130 17.29 -13.64 0.94
C LEU A 130 16.83 -14.03 2.35
N ALA A 131 15.53 -14.17 2.56
CA ALA A 131 14.92 -14.64 3.81
C ALA A 131 14.26 -16.01 3.62
N PRO A 132 15.06 -17.09 3.51
CA PRO A 132 14.52 -18.44 3.34
C PRO A 132 13.64 -18.80 4.54
N GLY A 133 12.43 -19.31 4.27
CA GLY A 133 11.43 -19.61 5.30
C GLY A 133 10.23 -18.67 5.32
N GLY A 134 10.24 -17.61 4.50
CA GLY A 134 9.07 -16.78 4.27
C GLY A 134 7.91 -17.58 3.65
N ARG A 135 6.72 -17.53 4.25
CA ARG A 135 5.52 -18.22 3.75
C ARG A 135 4.51 -17.20 3.22
N LYS A 136 4.06 -17.38 1.98
CA LYS A 136 2.97 -16.58 1.41
C LYS A 136 1.64 -17.05 2.01
N ILE A 137 0.83 -16.11 2.49
CA ILE A 137 -0.50 -16.38 3.00
C ILE A 137 -1.48 -16.33 1.83
N GLU A 138 -2.21 -17.42 1.66
CA GLU A 138 -3.30 -17.49 0.68
C GLU A 138 -4.59 -16.92 1.27
N ALA A 139 -5.46 -16.42 0.39
CA ALA A 139 -6.73 -15.86 0.79
C ALA A 139 -7.71 -16.99 1.17
N THR A 140 -8.30 -16.92 2.36
CA THR A 140 -9.39 -17.81 2.77
C THR A 140 -10.64 -17.56 1.91
N GLU A 141 -11.51 -18.56 1.76
CA GLU A 141 -12.76 -18.43 1.00
C GLU A 141 -13.69 -17.31 1.51
N GLU A 142 -13.75 -17.11 2.83
CA GLU A 142 -14.55 -16.05 3.44
C GLU A 142 -14.02 -14.65 3.06
N ASP A 143 -12.70 -14.50 3.13
CA ASP A 143 -11.97 -13.29 2.76
C ASP A 143 -12.22 -12.94 1.26
N LEU A 144 -12.27 -13.95 0.38
CA LEU A 144 -12.62 -13.76 -1.03
C LEU A 144 -14.07 -13.31 -1.24
N LYS A 145 -15.03 -13.87 -0.48
CA LYS A 145 -16.44 -13.46 -0.54
C LYS A 145 -16.62 -12.00 -0.15
N VAL A 146 -15.97 -11.58 0.94
CA VAL A 146 -16.01 -10.19 1.41
C VAL A 146 -15.44 -9.24 0.35
N ILE A 147 -14.31 -9.59 -0.28
CA ILE A 147 -13.72 -8.78 -1.37
C ILE A 147 -14.68 -8.69 -2.56
N ALA A 148 -15.31 -9.81 -2.95
CA ALA A 148 -16.26 -9.84 -4.05
C ALA A 148 -17.47 -8.93 -3.78
N GLU A 149 -18.03 -9.00 -2.56
CA GLU A 149 -19.12 -8.14 -2.12
C GLU A 149 -18.71 -6.65 -2.15
N LEU A 150 -17.54 -6.31 -1.62
CA LEU A 150 -17.03 -4.94 -1.65
C LEU A 150 -16.85 -4.42 -3.08
N ARG A 151 -16.34 -5.25 -3.99
CA ARG A 151 -16.17 -4.90 -5.40
C ARG A 151 -17.52 -4.64 -6.07
N GLN A 152 -18.53 -5.44 -5.76
CA GLN A 152 -19.89 -5.25 -6.24
C GLN A 152 -20.51 -3.96 -5.68
N MET A 153 -20.35 -3.71 -4.38
CA MET A 153 -20.82 -2.48 -3.73
C MET A 153 -20.16 -1.24 -4.35
N GLN A 154 -18.85 -1.24 -4.57
CA GLN A 154 -18.13 -0.12 -5.20
C GLN A 154 -18.60 0.13 -6.63
N LYS A 155 -18.83 -0.92 -7.42
CA LYS A 155 -19.36 -0.81 -8.79
C LYS A 155 -20.74 -0.15 -8.80
N SER A 156 -21.62 -0.56 -7.89
CA SER A 156 -22.96 0.01 -7.74
C SER A 156 -22.91 1.47 -7.27
N GLN A 157 -22.08 1.79 -6.27
CA GLN A 157 -21.90 3.16 -5.78
C GLN A 157 -21.38 4.10 -6.88
N ASN A 158 -20.37 3.66 -7.65
CA ASN A 158 -19.83 4.45 -8.75
C ASN A 158 -20.88 4.68 -9.84
N LYS A 159 -21.73 3.69 -10.13
CA LYS A 159 -22.82 3.83 -11.10
C LYS A 159 -23.88 4.83 -10.61
N SER A 160 -24.32 4.72 -9.35
CA SER A 160 -25.29 5.65 -8.76
C SER A 160 -24.74 7.07 -8.65
N SER A 161 -23.46 7.23 -8.30
CA SER A 161 -22.81 8.55 -8.25
C SER A 161 -22.80 9.21 -9.62
N LYS A 162 -22.37 8.49 -10.66
CA LYS A 162 -22.38 9.01 -12.04
C LYS A 162 -23.78 9.37 -12.51
N GLN A 163 -24.79 8.54 -12.21
CA GLN A 163 -26.17 8.85 -12.57
C GLN A 163 -26.71 10.09 -11.85
N ASN A 164 -26.40 10.26 -10.56
CA ASN A 164 -26.80 11.44 -9.82
C ASN A 164 -26.10 12.70 -10.34
N GLU A 165 -24.82 12.60 -10.71
CA GLU A 165 -24.07 13.70 -11.31
C GLU A 165 -24.73 14.15 -12.62
N VAL A 166 -25.03 13.22 -13.53
CA VAL A 166 -25.72 13.50 -14.80
C VAL A 166 -27.10 14.13 -14.58
N ARG A 167 -27.88 13.61 -13.63
CA ARG A 167 -29.20 14.17 -13.28
C ARG A 167 -29.08 15.59 -12.73
N ASN A 168 -28.12 15.83 -11.84
CA ASN A 168 -27.89 17.15 -11.26
C ASN A 168 -27.41 18.16 -12.31
N THR A 169 -26.54 17.75 -13.24
CA THR A 169 -26.11 18.62 -14.33
C THR A 169 -27.26 18.93 -15.30
N ALA A 170 -28.08 17.94 -15.65
CA ALA A 170 -29.24 18.14 -16.52
C ALA A 170 -30.25 19.11 -15.89
N ALA A 171 -30.55 18.93 -14.60
CA ALA A 171 -31.46 19.82 -13.86
C ALA A 171 -30.91 21.26 -13.75
N ARG A 172 -29.58 21.45 -13.68
CA ARG A 172 -28.97 22.78 -13.72
C ARG A 172 -29.13 23.44 -15.08
N ILE A 173 -28.85 22.71 -16.16
CA ILE A 173 -28.98 23.19 -17.54
C ILE A 173 -30.44 23.55 -17.85
N GLU A 174 -31.40 22.73 -17.42
CA GLU A 174 -32.83 22.99 -17.61
C GLU A 174 -33.27 24.28 -16.91
N LYS A 175 -32.88 24.46 -15.63
CA LYS A 175 -33.17 25.68 -14.88
C LYS A 175 -32.57 26.93 -15.54
N GLU A 176 -31.35 26.84 -16.05
CA GLU A 176 -30.69 27.95 -16.75
C GLU A 176 -31.45 28.33 -18.03
N LYS A 177 -31.88 27.34 -18.82
CA LYS A 177 -32.70 27.55 -20.02
C LYS A 177 -34.04 28.21 -19.70
N ASP A 178 -34.70 27.79 -18.62
CA ASP A 178 -35.98 28.38 -18.20
C ASP A 178 -35.83 29.82 -17.72
N LEU A 179 -34.73 30.14 -17.02
CA LEU A 179 -34.41 31.52 -16.64
C LEU A 179 -34.18 32.40 -17.88
N LEU A 180 -33.41 31.92 -18.86
CA LEU A 180 -33.18 32.63 -20.12
C LEU A 180 -34.47 32.85 -20.91
N ARG A 181 -35.35 31.84 -20.98
CA ARG A 181 -36.67 31.96 -21.62
C ARG A 181 -37.56 33.00 -20.93
N ARG A 182 -37.59 33.01 -19.60
CA ARG A 182 -38.36 34.00 -18.82
C ARG A 182 -37.79 35.41 -18.98
N GLY A 183 -36.46 35.56 -19.01
CA GLY A 183 -35.81 36.85 -19.26
C GLY A 183 -36.09 37.39 -20.67
N ALA A 184 -36.09 36.52 -21.68
CA ALA A 184 -36.37 36.91 -23.07
C ALA A 184 -37.85 37.23 -23.34
N ALA A 185 -38.78 36.74 -22.51
CA ALA A 185 -40.22 37.02 -22.65
C ALA A 185 -40.67 38.34 -21.99
N VAL A 186 -39.76 39.05 -21.30
CA VAL A 186 -40.03 40.29 -20.55
C VAL A 186 -39.35 41.51 -21.21
N SER A 187 -38.73 41.34 -22.39
CA SER A 187 -38.20 42.42 -23.25
C SER A 187 -39.01 42.52 -24.53
#